data_AF-A0A8J4PSP6-F1
#
_entry.id   AF-A0A8J4PSP6-F1
#
_cell.length_a   1.000
_cell.length_b   1.000
_cell.length_c   1.000
_cell.angle_alpha   90.00
_cell.angle_beta   90.00
_cell.angle_gamma   90.00
#
_symmetry.space_group_name_H-M   'P 1'
#
loop_
_entity.id
_entity.type
_entity.pdbx_description
1 polymer ?
#
loop_
_entity_poly.entity_id
_entity_poly.type
_entity_poly.pdbx_seq_one_letter_code
_entity_poly.pdbx_strand_id
1 'polypeptide(L)'
;MSNKNNSSNEKLIVEEKIRKAKQYTNGFDEMKSGERRGIIFSRIPSKQNNPDRYDNLIHFWSQSIQDVSKSCNVLIQTTKTLQQVFTIDNVSPMFLPLILIEMEKLGLIQRYEHYLAAQTSDIGWSKWLWSKCVVSPIQHYSGYSESQLQQQYQNPNTKFLVPSVIKEKAESLYQGQIEQIKSMTDNIVSYSRLEKSLLEWRISKEELDLLIQTLVKCGKAVIIYHNKEKRGIKFAVDESTRVQPEKSDYGILQLQNTKETLRIQEDNLVLDIERIQDDLQKSIRAKQKNHALLHLKRKKKLEDILLKRRDANSKIEDLLYSIESAQSNQQIYETLITGVSTLKTVNEKLTVDQVDNIMDDYQDAMANQREIDEVVRTGLGSIDSMSSIDVDEDQLEKELEQMEKDQEKEKLEKERLEKEKLEKSNVSKVSLSSSSSSNPLPIPTKDEEDELLKELESLQIEQVEKPKKQLVMESN
;
A
#
# COMPACT_ATOMS: atom_id res chain seq x y z
N MET A 1 6.36 9.10 -25.86
CA MET A 1 6.49 10.19 -24.85
C MET A 1 6.65 9.66 -23.41
N SER A 2 6.13 8.48 -23.04
CA SER A 2 6.28 7.92 -21.67
C SER A 2 7.72 7.60 -21.22
N ASN A 3 8.62 7.12 -22.09
CA ASN A 3 9.99 6.75 -21.67
C ASN A 3 10.87 7.96 -21.30
N LYS A 4 10.67 9.13 -21.94
CA LYS A 4 11.40 10.35 -21.57
C LYS A 4 10.91 10.91 -20.22
N ASN A 5 9.61 10.89 -19.97
CA ASN A 5 9.03 11.33 -18.69
C ASN A 5 9.44 10.43 -17.52
N ASN A 6 9.52 9.11 -17.73
CA ASN A 6 9.98 8.18 -16.70
C ASN A 6 11.47 8.38 -16.36
N SER A 7 12.34 8.56 -17.35
CA SER A 7 13.77 8.80 -17.10
C SER A 7 14.02 10.14 -16.39
N SER A 8 13.23 11.18 -16.69
CA SER A 8 13.29 12.46 -15.98
C SER A 8 12.85 12.32 -14.52
N ASN A 9 11.78 11.57 -14.24
CA ASN A 9 11.30 11.34 -12.88
C ASN A 9 12.30 10.54 -12.03
N GLU A 10 12.94 9.51 -12.58
CA GLU A 10 13.96 8.75 -11.87
C GLU A 10 15.19 9.60 -11.51
N LYS A 11 15.62 10.50 -12.42
CA LYS A 11 16.70 11.45 -12.13
C LYS A 11 16.33 12.40 -11.00
N LEU A 12 15.11 12.94 -11.01
CA LEU A 12 14.61 13.83 -9.96
C LEU A 12 14.59 13.12 -8.60
N ILE A 13 14.16 11.85 -8.54
CA ILE A 13 14.19 11.05 -7.32
C ILE A 13 15.62 10.91 -6.78
N VAL A 14 16.56 10.55 -7.65
CA VAL A 14 17.97 10.39 -7.27
C VAL A 14 18.57 11.72 -6.79
N GLU A 15 18.33 12.82 -7.49
CA GLU A 15 18.80 14.16 -7.10
C GLU A 15 18.23 14.62 -5.75
N GLU A 16 16.94 14.38 -5.50
CA GLU A 16 16.30 14.72 -4.22
C GLU A 16 16.90 13.90 -3.06
N LYS A 17 17.12 12.60 -3.27
CA LYS A 17 17.78 11.73 -2.28
C LYS A 17 19.20 12.22 -1.96
N ILE A 18 19.97 12.59 -2.98
CA ILE A 18 21.32 13.14 -2.79
C ILE A 18 21.28 14.46 -2.03
N ARG A 19 20.31 15.33 -2.33
CA ARG A 19 20.12 16.60 -1.63
C ARG A 19 19.81 16.38 -0.14
N LYS A 20 18.88 15.46 0.17
CA LYS A 20 18.56 15.08 1.56
C LYS A 20 19.77 14.49 2.28
N ALA A 21 20.50 13.60 1.61
CA ALA A 21 21.70 12.99 2.15
C ALA A 21 22.79 14.01 2.49
N LYS A 22 23.03 15.00 1.61
CA LYS A 22 23.94 16.12 1.89
C LYS A 22 23.52 16.97 3.09
N GLN A 23 22.21 17.22 3.23
CA GLN A 23 21.70 17.96 4.39
C GLN A 23 21.89 17.17 5.69
N TYR A 24 21.69 15.86 5.64
CA TYR A 24 21.89 14.95 6.76
C TYR A 24 23.36 14.86 7.20
N THR A 25 24.29 14.69 6.25
CA THR A 25 25.73 14.59 6.54
C THR A 25 26.34 15.90 7.04
N ASN A 26 25.84 17.06 6.60
CA ASN A 26 26.24 18.36 7.17
C ASN A 26 25.92 18.48 8.67
N GLY A 27 25.00 17.65 9.18
CA GLY A 27 24.66 17.57 10.60
C GLY A 27 25.69 16.84 11.47
N PHE A 28 26.63 16.08 10.88
CA PHE A 28 27.52 15.18 11.63
C PHE A 28 28.56 15.99 12.41
N ASP A 29 28.46 15.98 13.74
CA ASP A 29 29.33 16.75 14.62
C ASP A 29 30.80 16.34 14.48
N GLU A 30 31.07 15.07 14.23
CA GLU A 30 32.41 14.51 14.05
C GLU A 30 33.14 15.10 12.84
N MET A 31 32.41 15.58 11.82
CA MET A 31 32.97 16.15 10.59
C MET A 31 32.98 17.68 10.55
N LYS A 32 32.42 18.35 11.57
CA LYS A 32 32.42 19.82 11.69
C LYS A 32 33.81 20.37 12.02
N SER A 33 34.60 19.64 12.80
CA SER A 33 35.99 20.02 13.09
C SER A 33 36.91 19.66 11.92
N GLY A 34 37.66 20.64 11.40
CA GLY A 34 38.60 20.44 10.30
C GLY A 34 39.68 19.38 10.57
N GLU A 35 40.17 19.30 11.81
CA GLU A 35 41.17 18.31 12.22
C GLU A 35 40.59 16.89 12.22
N ARG A 36 39.42 16.70 12.85
CA ARG A 36 38.74 15.40 12.88
C ARG A 36 38.33 14.96 11.48
N ARG A 37 37.82 15.88 10.66
CA ARG A 37 37.50 15.64 9.26
C ARG A 37 38.72 15.20 8.47
N GLY A 38 39.88 15.84 8.66
CA GLY A 38 41.14 15.43 8.05
C GLY A 38 41.55 14.00 8.41
N ILE A 39 41.36 13.60 9.67
CA ILE A 39 41.62 12.22 10.13
C ILE A 39 40.63 11.24 9.48
N ILE A 40 39.34 11.55 9.47
CA ILE A 40 38.29 10.69 8.90
C ILE A 40 38.48 10.49 7.39
N PHE A 41 38.88 11.55 6.68
CA PHE A 41 39.04 11.55 5.22
C PHE A 41 40.39 11.03 4.76
N SER A 42 41.28 10.69 5.70
CA SER A 42 42.62 10.19 5.40
C SER A 42 42.62 8.75 4.88
N ARG A 43 43.77 8.31 4.36
CA ARG A 43 43.97 6.94 3.91
C ARG A 43 43.87 5.96 5.09
N ILE A 44 43.11 4.89 4.89
CA ILE A 44 43.00 3.79 5.85
C ILE A 44 44.39 3.16 6.10
N PRO A 45 44.83 3.01 7.37
CA PRO A 45 46.10 2.37 7.69
C PRO A 45 46.00 0.85 7.49
N SER A 46 47.14 0.16 7.40
CA SER A 46 47.15 -1.30 7.53
C SER A 46 46.70 -1.68 8.95
N LYS A 47 45.83 -2.69 9.07
CA LYS A 47 45.36 -3.20 10.35
C LYS A 47 46.51 -3.65 11.27
N GLN A 48 47.63 -4.11 10.70
CA GLN A 48 48.82 -4.50 11.46
C GLN A 48 49.58 -3.29 12.03
N ASN A 49 49.56 -2.16 11.33
CA ASN A 49 50.34 -0.97 11.71
C ASN A 49 49.60 -0.11 12.72
N ASN A 50 48.27 -0.04 12.63
CA ASN A 50 47.44 0.73 13.56
C ASN A 50 46.01 0.16 13.60
N PRO A 51 45.76 -0.85 14.46
CA PRO A 51 44.47 -1.53 14.53
C PRO A 51 43.35 -0.60 15.01
N ASP A 52 43.59 0.19 16.06
CA ASP A 52 42.58 1.09 16.62
C ASP A 52 42.10 2.12 15.59
N ARG A 53 43.01 2.72 14.83
CA ARG A 53 42.64 3.67 13.78
C ARG A 53 41.93 2.99 12.62
N TYR A 54 42.33 1.78 12.24
CA TYR A 54 41.65 0.99 11.22
C TYR A 54 40.20 0.73 11.64
N ASP A 55 40.00 0.18 12.83
CA ASP A 55 38.68 -0.21 13.33
C ASP A 55 37.78 1.03 13.53
N ASN A 56 38.32 2.14 14.04
CA ASN A 56 37.58 3.41 14.16
C ASN A 56 37.12 3.98 12.82
N LEU A 57 37.98 3.97 11.79
CA LEU A 57 37.61 4.44 10.46
C LEU A 57 36.55 3.55 9.81
N ILE A 58 36.72 2.22 9.88
CA ILE A 58 35.73 1.28 9.35
C ILE A 58 34.40 1.44 10.07
N HIS A 59 34.40 1.52 11.41
CA HIS A 59 33.20 1.72 12.20
C HIS A 59 32.49 3.00 11.81
N PHE A 60 33.19 4.13 11.80
CA PHE A 60 32.65 5.42 11.40
C PHE A 60 32.00 5.39 10.01
N TRP A 61 32.73 4.90 8.99
CA TRP A 61 32.22 4.90 7.62
C TRP A 61 31.08 3.91 7.43
N SER A 62 31.13 2.74 8.06
CA SER A 62 30.04 1.76 8.03
C SER A 62 28.76 2.30 8.64
N GLN A 63 28.85 2.93 9.82
CA GLN A 63 27.72 3.52 10.51
C GLN A 63 27.18 4.73 9.73
N SER A 64 28.05 5.63 9.30
CA SER A 64 27.67 6.83 8.54
C SER A 64 26.94 6.49 7.25
N ILE A 65 27.45 5.52 6.48
CA ILE A 65 26.83 5.07 5.23
C ILE A 65 25.49 4.39 5.51
N GLN A 66 25.41 3.57 6.57
CA GLN A 66 24.18 2.93 7.00
C GLN A 66 23.12 3.96 7.42
N ASP A 67 23.50 4.96 8.21
CA ASP A 67 22.61 6.02 8.69
C ASP A 67 22.10 6.88 7.54
N VAL A 68 22.96 7.26 6.60
CA VAL A 68 22.54 7.96 5.37
C VAL A 68 21.56 7.08 4.57
N SER A 69 21.86 5.80 4.41
CA SER A 69 20.98 4.86 3.70
C SER A 69 19.59 4.78 4.35
N LYS A 70 19.52 4.66 5.68
CA LYS A 70 18.25 4.57 6.43
C LYS A 70 17.49 5.89 6.42
N SER A 71 18.14 6.98 6.84
CA SER A 71 17.50 8.29 7.05
C SER A 71 17.09 8.96 5.73
N CYS A 72 17.80 8.68 4.64
CA CYS A 72 17.51 9.27 3.32
C CYS A 72 16.93 8.28 2.31
N ASN A 73 16.64 7.04 2.73
CA ASN A 73 16.13 5.95 1.89
C ASN A 73 16.97 5.73 0.62
N VAL A 74 18.30 5.78 0.75
CA VAL A 74 19.24 5.54 -0.37
C VAL A 74 19.64 4.07 -0.35
N LEU A 75 19.04 3.27 -1.24
CA LEU A 75 19.26 1.82 -1.25
C LEU A 75 20.41 1.42 -2.16
N ILE A 76 20.54 2.08 -3.31
CA ILE A 76 21.62 1.87 -4.27
C ILE A 76 22.57 3.07 -4.22
N GLN A 77 23.85 2.82 -3.98
CA GLN A 77 24.87 3.87 -3.86
C GLN A 77 25.99 3.69 -4.87
N THR A 78 26.64 4.79 -5.22
CA THR A 78 27.88 4.79 -6.01
C THR A 78 28.98 5.53 -5.27
N THR A 79 30.23 5.20 -5.57
CA THR A 79 31.41 5.86 -5.00
C THR A 79 31.34 7.37 -5.21
N LYS A 80 30.97 7.81 -6.43
CA LYS A 80 30.79 9.23 -6.77
C LYS A 80 29.73 9.89 -5.91
N THR A 81 28.57 9.28 -5.78
CA THR A 81 27.47 9.84 -5.00
C THR A 81 27.86 9.98 -3.53
N LEU A 82 28.52 8.98 -2.96
CA LEU A 82 28.99 9.07 -1.58
C LEU A 82 30.02 10.18 -1.38
N GLN A 83 31.02 10.29 -2.27
CA GLN A 83 31.99 11.37 -2.19
C GLN A 83 31.31 12.73 -2.23
N GLN A 84 30.29 12.90 -3.08
CA GLN A 84 29.49 14.12 -3.14
C GLN A 84 28.68 14.36 -1.86
N VAL A 85 28.06 13.32 -1.29
CA VAL A 85 27.23 13.40 -0.08
C VAL A 85 28.07 13.73 1.15
N PHE A 86 29.28 13.19 1.24
CA PHE A 86 30.20 13.42 2.35
C PHE A 86 31.18 14.59 2.10
N THR A 87 31.01 15.37 1.03
CA THR A 87 31.78 16.60 0.84
C THR A 87 31.25 17.69 1.76
N ILE A 88 32.08 18.15 2.69
CA ILE A 88 31.75 19.20 3.67
C ILE A 88 32.80 20.31 3.54
N ASP A 89 32.35 21.56 3.47
CA ASP A 89 33.21 22.75 3.27
C ASP A 89 34.17 22.63 2.07
N ASN A 90 33.70 22.05 0.96
CA ASN A 90 34.50 21.75 -0.24
C ASN A 90 35.64 20.73 -0.03
N VAL A 91 35.71 20.06 1.12
CA VAL A 91 36.64 18.96 1.37
C VAL A 91 35.91 17.65 1.08
N SER A 92 36.43 16.85 0.15
CA SER A 92 35.85 15.56 -0.26
C SER A 92 36.67 14.38 0.27
N PRO A 93 36.05 13.25 0.66
CA PRO A 93 36.76 12.07 1.12
C PRO A 93 37.42 11.31 -0.04
N MET A 94 38.60 11.78 -0.45
CA MET A 94 39.35 11.23 -1.59
C MET A 94 39.75 9.76 -1.42
N PHE A 95 39.96 9.31 -0.17
CA PHE A 95 40.36 7.93 0.13
C PHE A 95 39.18 6.99 0.40
N LEU A 96 37.93 7.45 0.27
CA LEU A 96 36.74 6.63 0.43
C LEU A 96 36.76 5.33 -0.39
N PRO A 97 37.21 5.30 -1.67
CA PRO A 97 37.26 4.05 -2.44
C PRO A 97 38.06 2.93 -1.75
N LEU A 98 39.15 3.26 -1.07
CA LEU A 98 39.97 2.27 -0.34
C LEU A 98 39.24 1.71 0.88
N ILE A 99 38.45 2.56 1.54
CA ILE A 99 37.63 2.18 2.70
C ILE A 99 36.49 1.27 2.24
N LEU A 100 35.85 1.56 1.10
CA LEU A 100 34.79 0.72 0.53
C LEU A 100 35.30 -0.68 0.17
N ILE A 101 36.53 -0.82 -0.34
CA ILE A 101 37.15 -2.13 -0.58
C ILE A 101 37.27 -2.93 0.73
N GLU A 102 37.77 -2.31 1.79
CA GLU A 102 37.89 -2.95 3.10
C GLU A 102 36.52 -3.29 3.71
N MET A 103 35.53 -2.41 3.55
CA MET A 103 34.16 -2.68 3.97
C MET A 103 33.51 -3.84 3.20
N GLU A 104 33.81 -4.00 1.90
CA GLU A 104 33.37 -5.15 1.10
C GLU A 104 34.08 -6.43 1.57
N LYS A 105 35.39 -6.39 1.85
CA LYS A 105 36.14 -7.52 2.45
C LYS A 105 35.50 -8.00 3.75
N LEU A 106 34.98 -7.08 4.56
CA LEU A 106 34.31 -7.38 5.84
C LEU A 106 32.84 -7.77 5.68
N GLY A 107 32.26 -7.73 4.47
CA GLY A 107 30.86 -8.03 4.21
C GLY A 107 29.86 -6.97 4.71
N LEU A 108 30.34 -5.77 5.05
CA LEU A 108 29.50 -4.66 5.49
C LEU A 108 28.72 -4.03 4.32
N ILE A 109 29.30 -4.09 3.12
CA ILE A 109 28.67 -3.70 1.86
C ILE A 109 28.86 -4.80 0.83
N GLN A 110 28.03 -4.78 -0.21
CA GLN A 110 28.14 -5.74 -1.32
C GLN A 110 27.87 -5.05 -2.65
N ARG A 111 28.62 -5.43 -3.69
CA ARG A 111 28.35 -4.98 -5.07
C ARG A 111 26.95 -5.36 -5.51
N TYR A 112 26.30 -4.43 -6.22
CA TYR A 112 24.94 -4.62 -6.74
C TYR A 112 24.85 -5.87 -7.64
N GLU A 113 25.73 -5.97 -8.64
CA GLU A 113 25.75 -7.10 -9.58
C GLU A 113 25.97 -8.45 -8.89
N HIS A 114 26.80 -8.49 -7.85
CA HIS A 114 27.05 -9.72 -7.08
C HIS A 114 25.91 -10.06 -6.14
N TYR A 115 25.27 -9.06 -5.55
CA TYR A 115 24.06 -9.26 -4.75
C TYR A 115 22.94 -9.85 -5.61
N LEU A 116 22.89 -9.45 -6.88
CA LEU A 116 22.02 -10.07 -7.88
C LEU A 116 22.52 -11.46 -8.30
N ALA A 117 23.80 -11.66 -8.60
CA ALA A 117 24.31 -12.95 -9.08
C ALA A 117 24.31 -14.08 -8.03
N ALA A 118 24.52 -13.76 -6.74
CA ALA A 118 24.44 -14.71 -5.62
C ALA A 118 23.01 -15.29 -5.39
N GLN A 119 22.05 -14.93 -6.26
CA GLN A 119 20.65 -15.38 -6.28
C GLN A 119 20.42 -16.85 -6.69
N THR A 120 21.44 -17.57 -7.16
CA THR A 120 21.26 -18.88 -7.80
C THR A 120 21.52 -20.10 -6.91
N SER A 121 21.85 -19.92 -5.63
CA SER A 121 22.06 -21.03 -4.69
C SER A 121 20.96 -21.06 -3.62
N ASP A 122 20.21 -22.16 -3.57
CA ASP A 122 19.21 -22.47 -2.55
C ASP A 122 19.88 -22.49 -1.16
N ILE A 123 19.82 -21.38 -0.42
CA ILE A 123 20.16 -21.36 1.00
C ILE A 123 18.91 -20.93 1.79
N GLY A 124 18.27 -21.95 2.34
CA GLY A 124 17.08 -21.85 3.18
C GLY A 124 17.28 -21.03 4.45
N TRP A 125 16.15 -20.50 4.91
CA TRP A 125 15.96 -19.64 6.08
C TRP A 125 16.61 -20.11 7.39
N SER A 126 16.95 -21.39 7.55
CA SER A 126 17.56 -21.92 8.78
C SER A 126 19.03 -21.51 9.00
N LYS A 127 19.76 -21.10 7.94
CA LYS A 127 21.10 -20.46 8.10
C LYS A 127 21.01 -18.95 8.36
N TRP A 128 19.89 -18.32 8.05
CA TRP A 128 19.70 -16.88 8.21
C TRP A 128 19.32 -16.49 9.64
N LEU A 129 18.66 -17.37 10.40
CA LEU A 129 18.30 -17.12 11.80
C LEU A 129 19.49 -17.13 12.78
N TRP A 130 20.71 -17.41 12.31
CA TRP A 130 21.94 -17.42 13.11
C TRP A 130 22.79 -16.13 13.03
N SER A 131 22.35 -15.08 12.34
CA SER A 131 23.14 -13.85 12.24
C SER A 131 22.40 -12.58 12.69
N LYS A 132 21.96 -12.55 13.95
CA LYS A 132 22.40 -11.42 14.76
C LYS A 132 23.91 -11.63 14.96
N CYS A 133 24.72 -10.80 14.30
CA CYS A 133 26.19 -10.73 14.41
C CYS A 133 26.98 -11.81 13.62
N VAL A 134 27.68 -11.32 12.58
CA VAL A 134 28.83 -11.94 11.86
C VAL A 134 28.53 -13.21 11.04
N VAL A 135 28.45 -13.06 9.71
CA VAL A 135 28.63 -14.19 8.78
C VAL A 135 29.86 -13.93 7.92
N SER A 136 30.81 -14.85 8.01
CA SER A 136 32.10 -14.91 7.31
C SER A 136 32.03 -14.50 5.82
N PRO A 137 32.92 -13.59 5.34
CA PRO A 137 32.98 -13.18 3.93
C PRO A 137 33.76 -14.14 3.01
N ILE A 138 33.99 -15.41 3.41
CA ILE A 138 35.10 -16.19 2.81
C ILE A 138 34.70 -17.05 1.60
N GLN A 139 33.43 -17.37 1.35
CA GLN A 139 33.10 -18.31 0.26
C GLN A 139 33.02 -17.71 -1.16
N HIS A 140 32.99 -16.38 -1.32
CA HIS A 140 32.99 -15.71 -2.63
C HIS A 140 34.24 -14.87 -2.92
N TYR A 141 35.20 -14.80 -1.98
CA TYR A 141 36.48 -14.10 -2.16
C TYR A 141 37.53 -14.92 -2.93
N SER A 142 37.21 -16.16 -3.34
CA SER A 142 38.18 -17.14 -3.85
C SER A 142 38.66 -16.92 -5.29
N GLY A 143 38.61 -15.71 -5.84
CA GLY A 143 38.92 -15.51 -7.26
C GLY A 143 39.40 -14.14 -7.74
N TYR A 144 39.40 -13.09 -6.91
CA TYR A 144 39.86 -11.76 -7.34
C TYR A 144 41.15 -11.35 -6.63
N SER A 145 42.11 -10.82 -7.40
CA SER A 145 43.30 -10.20 -6.83
C SER A 145 42.94 -8.83 -6.23
N GLU A 146 43.66 -8.41 -5.19
CA GLU A 146 43.51 -7.09 -4.57
C GLU A 146 43.63 -5.93 -5.58
N SER A 147 44.41 -6.13 -6.65
CA SER A 147 44.55 -5.20 -7.76
C SER A 147 43.27 -5.04 -8.60
N GLN A 148 42.45 -6.08 -8.77
CA GLN A 148 41.19 -6.01 -9.51
C GLN A 148 40.12 -5.24 -8.73
N LEU A 149 40.08 -5.41 -7.40
CA LEU A 149 39.19 -4.63 -6.53
C LEU A 149 39.54 -3.15 -6.54
N GLN A 150 40.84 -2.82 -6.50
CA GLN A 150 41.30 -1.43 -6.60
C GLN A 150 40.92 -0.79 -7.94
N GLN A 151 41.07 -1.49 -9.07
CA GLN A 151 40.67 -0.99 -10.38
C GLN A 151 39.15 -0.75 -10.50
N GLN A 152 38.31 -1.55 -9.83
CA GLN A 152 36.86 -1.39 -9.90
C GLN A 152 36.31 -0.28 -8.99
N TYR A 153 36.83 -0.10 -7.78
CA TYR A 153 36.43 1.04 -6.94
C TYR A 153 37.04 2.37 -7.38
N GLN A 154 38.05 2.33 -8.27
CA GLN A 154 38.45 3.50 -9.06
C GLN A 154 37.37 3.92 -10.07
N ASN A 155 36.47 3.03 -10.49
CA ASN A 155 35.32 3.41 -11.28
C ASN A 155 34.30 4.16 -10.40
N PRO A 156 34.03 5.45 -10.66
CA PRO A 156 33.16 6.28 -9.83
C PRO A 156 31.69 5.80 -9.81
N ASN A 157 31.28 5.01 -10.81
CA ASN A 157 29.89 4.58 -11.00
C ASN A 157 29.61 3.16 -10.48
N THR A 158 30.56 2.53 -9.80
CA THR A 158 30.38 1.19 -9.22
C THR A 158 29.23 1.21 -8.21
N LYS A 159 28.18 0.42 -8.47
CA LYS A 159 27.00 0.31 -7.61
C LYS A 159 27.23 -0.70 -6.49
N PHE A 160 26.91 -0.31 -5.26
CA PHE A 160 26.92 -1.19 -4.10
C PHE A 160 25.71 -0.92 -3.20
N LEU A 161 25.51 -1.83 -2.26
CA LEU A 161 24.37 -1.94 -1.37
C LEU A 161 24.85 -2.13 0.07
N VAL A 162 24.01 -1.75 1.02
CA VAL A 162 24.18 -2.08 2.44
C VAL A 162 23.19 -3.22 2.78
N PRO A 163 23.61 -4.49 2.86
CA PRO A 163 22.68 -5.63 2.94
C PRO A 163 21.72 -5.57 4.14
N SER A 164 22.15 -5.03 5.27
CA SER A 164 21.31 -4.86 6.47
C SER A 164 20.14 -3.91 6.21
N VAL A 165 20.39 -2.77 5.55
CA VAL A 165 19.36 -1.78 5.22
C VAL A 165 18.39 -2.31 4.16
N ILE A 166 18.90 -2.99 3.13
CA ILE A 166 18.04 -3.59 2.10
C ILE A 166 17.07 -4.61 2.72
N LYS A 167 17.56 -5.45 3.64
CA LYS A 167 16.73 -6.43 4.35
C LYS A 167 15.67 -5.77 5.22
N GLU A 168 16.07 -4.81 6.05
CA GLU A 168 15.15 -4.06 6.90
C GLU A 168 14.07 -3.35 6.08
N LYS A 169 14.45 -2.74 4.95
CA LYS A 169 13.52 -2.03 4.09
C LYS A 169 12.59 -2.96 3.30
N ALA A 170 13.10 -4.11 2.85
CA ALA A 170 12.29 -5.16 2.24
C ALA A 170 11.27 -5.71 3.24
N GLU A 171 11.68 -5.90 4.50
CA GLU A 171 10.80 -6.32 5.58
C GLU A 171 9.70 -5.28 5.84
N SER A 172 10.04 -3.98 5.90
CA SER A 172 9.02 -2.93 6.01
C SER A 172 8.04 -2.94 4.84
N LEU A 173 8.50 -3.25 3.63
CA LEU A 173 7.62 -3.37 2.45
C LEU A 173 6.68 -4.55 2.63
N TYR A 174 7.19 -5.69 3.05
CA TYR A 174 6.40 -6.89 3.31
C TYR A 174 5.33 -6.64 4.38
N GLN A 175 5.71 -6.11 5.55
CA GLN A 175 4.76 -5.82 6.63
C GLN A 175 3.66 -4.84 6.18
N GLY A 176 4.03 -3.78 5.46
CA GLY A 176 3.06 -2.84 4.91
C GLY A 176 2.12 -3.45 3.87
N GLN A 177 2.50 -4.53 3.19
CA GLN A 177 1.58 -5.28 2.33
C GLN A 177 0.70 -6.22 3.15
N ILE A 178 1.24 -6.93 4.13
CA ILE A 178 0.47 -7.82 5.02
C ILE A 178 -0.66 -7.08 5.73
N GLU A 179 -0.38 -5.88 6.25
CA GLU A 179 -1.38 -5.04 6.92
C GLU A 179 -2.54 -4.62 5.99
N GLN A 180 -2.33 -4.64 4.67
CA GLN A 180 -3.35 -4.30 3.68
C GLN A 180 -4.16 -5.50 3.20
N ILE A 181 -3.74 -6.73 3.50
CA ILE A 181 -4.44 -7.95 3.10
C ILE A 181 -5.70 -8.08 3.94
N LYS A 182 -6.87 -7.99 3.28
CA LYS A 182 -8.17 -8.24 3.91
C LYS A 182 -8.74 -9.59 3.50
N SER A 183 -8.39 -10.05 2.31
CA SER A 183 -8.81 -11.35 1.79
C SER A 183 -7.66 -12.14 1.17
N MET A 184 -7.88 -13.44 0.95
CA MET A 184 -6.86 -14.38 0.47
C MET A 184 -6.33 -14.02 -0.93
N THR A 185 -7.11 -13.33 -1.77
CA THR A 185 -6.62 -12.86 -3.07
C THR A 185 -5.81 -11.58 -2.98
N ASP A 186 -5.98 -10.76 -1.92
CA ASP A 186 -5.32 -9.44 -1.79
C ASP A 186 -3.80 -9.54 -1.62
N ASN A 187 -3.27 -10.72 -1.32
CA ASN A 187 -1.83 -10.98 -1.28
C ASN A 187 -1.17 -10.93 -2.66
N ILE A 188 -1.95 -10.92 -3.74
CA ILE A 188 -1.49 -10.70 -5.11
C ILE A 188 -1.66 -9.22 -5.45
N VAL A 189 -0.58 -8.60 -5.97
CA VAL A 189 -0.54 -7.16 -6.23
C VAL A 189 0.20 -6.89 -7.54
N SER A 190 -0.28 -5.93 -8.33
CA SER A 190 0.42 -5.46 -9.53
C SER A 190 1.57 -4.50 -9.19
N TYR A 191 2.59 -4.46 -10.05
CA TYR A 191 3.70 -3.50 -9.88
C TYR A 191 3.20 -2.05 -9.81
N SER A 192 2.20 -1.69 -10.61
CA SER A 192 1.64 -0.34 -10.62
C SER A 192 0.93 0.02 -9.32
N ARG A 193 0.19 -0.91 -8.71
CA ARG A 193 -0.44 -0.71 -7.39
C ARG A 193 0.61 -0.56 -6.30
N LEU A 194 1.64 -1.40 -6.33
CA LEU A 194 2.76 -1.31 -5.38
C LEU A 194 3.50 0.02 -5.51
N GLU A 195 3.82 0.46 -6.73
CA GLU A 195 4.45 1.76 -7.01
C GLU A 195 3.62 2.93 -6.45
N LYS A 196 2.28 2.91 -6.61
CA LYS A 196 1.39 3.93 -6.03
C LYS A 196 1.44 3.92 -4.49
N SER A 197 1.40 2.74 -3.87
CA SER A 197 1.44 2.61 -2.40
C SER A 197 2.75 3.09 -1.79
N LEU A 198 3.85 3.06 -2.56
CA LEU A 198 5.19 3.42 -2.12
C LEU A 198 5.61 4.82 -2.64
N LEU A 199 4.67 5.65 -3.08
CA LEU A 199 4.98 6.96 -3.64
C LEU A 199 5.76 7.86 -2.66
N GLU A 200 5.41 7.79 -1.37
CA GLU A 200 6.08 8.53 -0.28
C GLU A 200 7.52 8.10 -0.07
N TRP A 201 7.84 6.83 -0.37
CA TRP A 201 9.20 6.30 -0.20
C TRP A 201 10.16 6.85 -1.25
N ARG A 202 9.64 7.45 -2.33
CA ARG A 202 10.45 7.98 -3.45
C ARG A 202 11.43 6.93 -3.96
N ILE A 203 10.95 5.72 -4.21
CA ILE A 203 11.79 4.60 -4.64
C ILE A 203 11.87 4.56 -6.17
N SER A 204 13.04 4.25 -6.72
CA SER A 204 13.17 4.00 -8.17
C SER A 204 12.66 2.60 -8.53
N LYS A 205 12.44 2.33 -9.83
CA LYS A 205 12.06 0.99 -10.29
C LYS A 205 13.15 -0.05 -10.02
N GLU A 206 14.42 0.35 -10.16
CA GLU A 206 15.57 -0.50 -9.87
C GLU A 206 15.62 -0.87 -8.37
N GLU A 207 15.38 0.11 -7.50
CA GLU A 207 15.33 -0.10 -6.06
C GLU A 207 14.12 -0.96 -5.65
N LEU A 208 12.94 -0.75 -6.26
CA LEU A 208 11.77 -1.57 -6.01
C LEU A 208 12.01 -3.03 -6.42
N ASP A 209 12.59 -3.26 -7.59
CA ASP A 209 12.92 -4.62 -8.05
C ASP A 209 13.94 -5.29 -7.13
N LEU A 210 14.93 -4.55 -6.62
CA LEU A 210 15.86 -5.03 -5.61
C LEU A 210 15.15 -5.49 -4.32
N LEU A 211 14.19 -4.72 -3.81
CA LEU A 211 13.42 -5.10 -2.61
C LEU A 211 12.56 -6.34 -2.86
N ILE A 212 11.85 -6.39 -3.98
CA ILE A 212 11.01 -7.53 -4.35
C ILE A 212 11.86 -8.79 -4.50
N GLN A 213 12.98 -8.71 -5.21
CA GLN A 213 13.89 -9.85 -5.35
C GLN A 213 14.45 -10.30 -3.99
N THR A 214 14.69 -9.37 -3.07
CA THR A 214 15.10 -9.69 -1.71
C THR A 214 14.01 -10.47 -0.97
N LEU A 215 12.73 -10.10 -1.12
CA LEU A 215 11.61 -10.85 -0.54
C LEU A 215 11.44 -12.23 -1.17
N VAL A 216 11.64 -12.35 -2.49
CA VAL A 216 11.60 -13.64 -3.18
C VAL A 216 12.67 -14.59 -2.66
N LYS A 217 13.90 -14.10 -2.44
CA LYS A 217 14.97 -14.87 -1.79
C LYS A 217 14.58 -15.35 -0.41
N CYS A 218 13.88 -14.51 0.35
CA CYS A 218 13.39 -14.86 1.67
C CYS A 218 12.17 -15.79 1.64
N GLY A 219 11.65 -16.19 0.48
CA GLY A 219 10.43 -17.00 0.37
C GLY A 219 9.15 -16.25 0.74
N LYS A 220 9.24 -14.94 1.03
CA LYS A 220 8.13 -14.06 1.42
C LYS A 220 7.34 -13.52 0.23
N ALA A 221 7.84 -13.69 -0.98
CA ALA A 221 7.16 -13.26 -2.20
C ALA A 221 7.49 -14.16 -3.41
N VAL A 222 6.64 -14.13 -4.42
CA VAL A 222 6.86 -14.75 -5.74
C VAL A 222 6.46 -13.75 -6.81
N ILE A 223 7.28 -13.64 -7.87
CA ILE A 223 6.96 -12.79 -9.02
C ILE A 223 6.08 -13.57 -9.99
N ILE A 224 4.95 -12.98 -10.38
CA ILE A 224 4.01 -13.51 -11.36
C ILE A 224 4.48 -13.09 -12.75
N TYR A 225 4.71 -14.08 -13.62
CA TYR A 225 5.13 -13.87 -15.00
C TYR A 225 4.00 -14.21 -15.98
N HIS A 226 3.91 -13.44 -17.06
CA HIS A 226 3.09 -13.76 -18.22
C HIS A 226 3.84 -13.33 -19.48
N ASN A 227 3.93 -14.21 -20.48
CA ASN A 227 4.71 -13.95 -21.71
C ASN A 227 6.16 -13.51 -21.46
N LYS A 228 6.82 -14.09 -20.44
CA LYS A 228 8.19 -13.74 -19.98
C LYS A 228 8.34 -12.32 -19.40
N GLU A 229 7.24 -11.62 -19.16
CA GLU A 229 7.23 -10.31 -18.51
C GLU A 229 6.75 -10.42 -17.06
N LYS A 230 7.34 -9.61 -16.17
CA LYS A 230 6.89 -9.46 -14.78
C LYS A 230 5.56 -8.70 -14.77
N ARG A 231 4.50 -9.28 -14.21
CA ARG A 231 3.15 -8.67 -14.17
C ARG A 231 2.72 -8.28 -12.76
N GLY A 232 3.09 -9.07 -11.76
CA GLY A 232 2.70 -8.83 -10.38
C GLY A 232 3.56 -9.59 -9.40
N ILE A 233 3.22 -9.47 -8.13
CA ILE A 233 3.90 -10.09 -7.00
C ILE A 233 2.82 -10.73 -6.11
N LYS A 234 3.06 -11.98 -5.69
CA LYS A 234 2.29 -12.66 -4.66
C LYS A 234 3.10 -12.66 -3.37
N PHE A 235 2.53 -12.16 -2.28
CA PHE A 235 3.16 -12.12 -0.96
C PHE A 235 2.72 -13.30 -0.11
N ALA A 236 3.60 -13.74 0.80
CA ALA A 236 3.25 -14.72 1.83
C ALA A 236 2.22 -14.09 2.74
N VAL A 237 1.18 -14.83 3.11
CA VAL A 237 0.20 -14.36 4.11
C VAL A 237 0.69 -14.66 5.52
N ASP A 238 1.42 -15.77 5.69
CA ASP A 238 2.06 -16.18 6.93
C ASP A 238 3.58 -16.25 6.76
N GLU A 239 4.32 -15.78 7.77
CA GLU A 239 5.78 -15.81 7.80
C GLU A 239 6.34 -17.24 7.81
N SER A 240 5.55 -18.21 8.28
CA SER A 240 5.97 -19.61 8.37
C SER A 240 5.93 -20.35 7.01
N THR A 241 5.18 -19.82 6.03
CA THR A 241 4.86 -20.53 4.80
C THR A 241 5.51 -19.88 3.57
N ARG A 242 6.35 -20.66 2.88
CA ARG A 242 6.94 -20.23 1.60
C ARG A 242 5.86 -20.14 0.54
N VAL A 243 5.75 -18.98 -0.11
CA VAL A 243 4.85 -18.80 -1.26
C VAL A 243 5.32 -19.63 -2.43
N GLN A 244 4.37 -20.32 -3.06
CA GLN A 244 4.58 -21.02 -4.32
C GLN A 244 3.81 -20.34 -5.46
N PRO A 245 4.36 -20.34 -6.69
CA PRO A 245 3.64 -19.87 -7.85
C PRO A 245 2.47 -20.82 -8.17
N GLU A 246 1.27 -20.27 -8.34
CA GLU A 246 0.10 -21.01 -8.82
C GLU A 246 -0.26 -20.59 -10.25
N LYS A 247 -0.89 -21.50 -11.00
CA LYS A 247 -1.36 -21.22 -12.37
C LYS A 247 -2.47 -20.16 -12.41
N SER A 248 -3.25 -20.06 -11.33
CA SER A 248 -4.35 -19.11 -11.14
C SER A 248 -3.88 -17.70 -10.82
N ASP A 249 -2.65 -17.50 -10.33
CA ASP A 249 -2.16 -16.21 -9.81
C ASP A 249 -2.31 -15.07 -10.82
N TYR A 250 -1.99 -15.32 -12.10
CA TYR A 250 -2.14 -14.31 -13.14
C TYR A 250 -3.61 -13.95 -13.43
N GLY A 251 -4.51 -14.94 -13.35
CA GLY A 251 -5.95 -14.71 -13.50
C GLY A 251 -6.51 -13.85 -12.37
N ILE A 252 -6.12 -14.15 -11.13
CA ILE A 252 -6.47 -13.35 -9.94
C ILE A 252 -5.94 -11.91 -10.08
N LEU A 253 -4.67 -11.76 -10.48
CA LEU A 253 -4.06 -10.46 -10.73
C LEU A 253 -4.82 -9.65 -11.79
N GLN A 254 -5.26 -10.30 -12.87
CA GLN A 254 -6.07 -9.67 -13.92
C GLN A 254 -7.40 -9.17 -13.35
N LEU A 255 -8.14 -10.01 -12.62
CA LEU A 255 -9.41 -9.65 -12.00
C LEU A 255 -9.26 -8.45 -11.05
N GLN A 256 -8.21 -8.43 -10.23
CA GLN A 256 -7.93 -7.29 -9.34
C GLN A 256 -7.60 -6.00 -10.10
N ASN A 257 -6.80 -6.08 -11.16
CA ASN A 257 -6.50 -4.92 -11.99
C ASN A 257 -7.76 -4.39 -12.69
N THR A 258 -8.66 -5.29 -13.13
CA THR A 258 -9.95 -4.91 -13.71
C THR A 258 -10.85 -4.25 -12.67
N LYS A 259 -10.92 -4.80 -11.45
CA LYS A 259 -11.64 -4.20 -10.31
C LYS A 259 -11.18 -2.76 -10.05
N GLU A 260 -9.87 -2.55 -9.91
CA GLU A 260 -9.26 -1.23 -9.72
C GLU A 260 -9.62 -0.26 -10.87
N THR A 261 -9.55 -0.75 -12.12
CA THR A 261 -9.85 0.05 -13.30
C THR A 261 -11.33 0.47 -13.34
N LEU A 262 -12.24 -0.44 -13.01
CA LEU A 262 -13.67 -0.14 -12.93
C LEU A 262 -13.95 0.90 -11.85
N ARG A 263 -13.36 0.77 -10.66
CA ARG A 263 -13.48 1.78 -9.58
C ARG A 263 -13.04 3.18 -10.04
N ILE A 264 -11.88 3.28 -10.70
CA ILE A 264 -11.41 4.56 -11.27
C ILE A 264 -12.41 5.10 -12.31
N GLN A 265 -12.99 4.24 -13.15
CA GLN A 265 -14.00 4.68 -14.12
C GLN A 265 -15.29 5.16 -13.43
N GLU A 266 -15.74 4.47 -12.38
CA GLU A 266 -16.89 4.86 -11.57
C GLU A 266 -16.66 6.25 -10.94
N ASP A 267 -15.51 6.48 -10.31
CA ASP A 267 -15.18 7.77 -9.69
C ASP A 267 -15.21 8.92 -10.72
N ASN A 268 -14.62 8.70 -11.90
CA ASN A 268 -14.63 9.69 -12.97
C ASN A 268 -16.05 9.97 -13.51
N LEU A 269 -16.88 8.92 -13.63
CA LEU A 269 -18.27 9.07 -14.07
C LEU A 269 -19.10 9.86 -13.05
N VAL A 270 -18.89 9.64 -11.75
CA VAL A 270 -19.55 10.41 -10.67
C VAL A 270 -19.20 11.89 -10.81
N LEU A 271 -17.91 12.23 -10.95
CA LEU A 271 -17.48 13.62 -11.14
C LEU A 271 -18.06 14.26 -12.40
N ASP A 272 -18.17 13.51 -13.50
CA ASP A 272 -18.77 14.00 -14.74
C ASP A 272 -20.28 14.21 -14.61
N ILE A 273 -20.99 13.34 -13.87
CA ILE A 273 -22.42 13.50 -13.55
C ILE A 273 -22.64 14.75 -12.69
N GLU A 274 -21.82 14.97 -11.67
CA GLU A 274 -21.88 16.16 -10.82
C GLU A 274 -21.68 17.45 -11.66
N ARG A 275 -20.70 17.45 -12.57
CA ARG A 275 -20.48 18.60 -13.46
C ARG A 275 -21.69 18.88 -14.36
N ILE A 276 -22.30 17.83 -14.94
CA ILE A 276 -23.49 17.98 -15.79
C ILE A 276 -24.70 18.42 -14.96
N GLN A 277 -24.82 17.95 -13.71
CA GLN A 277 -25.86 18.38 -12.79
C GLN A 277 -25.77 19.89 -12.51
N ASP A 278 -24.56 20.42 -12.32
CA ASP A 278 -24.34 21.86 -12.16
C ASP A 278 -24.73 22.64 -13.41
N ASP A 279 -24.35 22.16 -14.59
CA ASP A 279 -24.69 22.80 -15.86
C ASP A 279 -26.19 22.75 -16.15
N LEU A 280 -26.85 21.63 -15.83
CA LEU A 280 -28.30 21.48 -15.85
C LEU A 280 -28.96 22.53 -14.95
N GLN A 281 -28.52 22.68 -13.70
CA GLN A 281 -29.06 23.69 -12.79
C GLN A 281 -28.87 25.11 -13.33
N LYS A 282 -27.74 25.42 -13.97
CA LYS A 282 -27.50 26.73 -14.61
C LYS A 282 -28.47 26.96 -15.77
N SER A 283 -28.69 25.98 -16.64
CA SER A 283 -29.65 26.07 -17.75
C SER A 283 -31.10 26.25 -17.28
N ILE A 284 -31.50 25.55 -16.21
CA ILE A 284 -32.82 25.73 -15.56
C ILE A 284 -32.94 27.17 -15.03
N ARG A 285 -31.93 27.68 -14.30
CA ARG A 285 -31.95 29.07 -13.79
C ARG A 285 -32.00 30.10 -14.91
N ALA A 286 -31.34 29.81 -16.03
CA ALA A 286 -31.34 30.64 -17.23
C ALA A 286 -32.60 30.47 -18.11
N LYS A 287 -33.56 29.61 -17.72
CA LYS A 287 -34.78 29.28 -18.47
C LYS A 287 -34.51 28.77 -19.89
N GLN A 288 -33.40 28.06 -20.08
CA GLN A 288 -32.97 27.50 -21.37
C GLN A 288 -33.42 26.04 -21.49
N LYS A 289 -34.73 25.81 -21.74
CA LYS A 289 -35.35 24.47 -21.73
C LYS A 289 -34.60 23.43 -22.60
N ASN A 290 -34.27 23.78 -23.84
CA ASN A 290 -33.58 22.87 -24.76
C ASN A 290 -32.19 22.45 -24.27
N HIS A 291 -31.43 23.37 -23.67
CA HIS A 291 -30.13 23.07 -23.10
C HIS A 291 -30.26 22.21 -21.83
N ALA A 292 -31.23 22.53 -20.97
CA ALA A 292 -31.51 21.75 -19.77
C ALA A 292 -31.92 20.30 -20.14
N LEU A 293 -32.79 20.12 -21.14
CA LEU A 293 -33.19 18.80 -21.62
C LEU A 293 -31.99 18.00 -22.16
N LEU A 294 -31.09 18.65 -22.91
CA LEU A 294 -29.86 18.01 -23.40
C LEU A 294 -28.94 17.57 -22.25
N HIS A 295 -28.73 18.42 -21.26
CA HIS A 295 -27.94 18.10 -20.07
C HIS A 295 -28.57 16.95 -19.28
N LEU A 296 -29.89 16.95 -19.10
CA LEU A 296 -30.63 15.88 -18.43
C LEU A 296 -30.51 14.53 -19.17
N LYS A 297 -30.68 14.54 -20.50
CA LYS A 297 -30.50 13.34 -21.33
C LYS A 297 -29.09 12.77 -21.21
N ARG A 298 -28.07 13.65 -21.22
CA ARG A 298 -26.67 13.25 -21.04
C ARG A 298 -26.42 12.70 -19.64
N LYS A 299 -26.97 13.33 -18.61
CA LYS A 299 -26.87 12.88 -17.20
C LYS A 299 -27.40 11.46 -17.05
N LYS A 300 -28.64 11.19 -17.50
CA LYS A 300 -29.24 9.84 -17.43
C LYS A 300 -28.41 8.78 -18.13
N LYS A 301 -27.83 9.11 -19.29
CA LYS A 301 -26.96 8.19 -20.01
C LYS A 301 -25.69 7.85 -19.22
N LEU A 302 -25.08 8.83 -18.54
CA LEU A 302 -23.92 8.58 -17.69
C LEU A 302 -24.29 7.79 -16.43
N GLU A 303 -25.45 8.05 -15.83
CA GLU A 303 -25.96 7.29 -14.68
C GLU A 303 -26.20 5.80 -15.04
N ASP A 304 -26.75 5.51 -16.23
CA ASP A 304 -26.91 4.14 -16.73
C ASP A 304 -25.55 3.45 -16.97
N ILE A 305 -24.59 4.16 -17.56
CA ILE A 305 -23.22 3.63 -17.72
C ILE A 305 -22.59 3.36 -16.36
N LEU A 306 -22.76 4.26 -15.39
CA LEU A 306 -22.25 4.09 -14.03
C LEU A 306 -22.87 2.87 -13.34
N LEU A 307 -24.19 2.66 -13.48
CA LEU A 307 -24.87 1.47 -12.96
C LEU A 307 -24.27 0.20 -13.57
N LYS A 308 -24.13 0.14 -14.89
CA LYS A 308 -23.51 -1.01 -15.58
C LYS A 308 -22.07 -1.28 -15.13
N ARG A 309 -21.30 -0.22 -14.82
CA ARG A 309 -19.93 -0.37 -14.31
C ARG A 309 -19.91 -0.94 -12.90
N ARG A 310 -20.80 -0.47 -12.01
CA ARG A 310 -20.99 -1.03 -10.66
C ARG A 310 -21.41 -2.49 -10.70
N ASP A 311 -22.34 -2.84 -11.58
CA ASP A 311 -22.76 -4.23 -11.78
C ASP A 311 -21.58 -5.10 -12.21
N ALA A 312 -20.80 -4.64 -13.21
CA ALA A 312 -19.60 -5.35 -13.64
C ALA A 312 -18.54 -5.48 -12.52
N ASN A 313 -18.43 -4.47 -11.65
CA ASN A 313 -17.50 -4.47 -10.52
C ASN A 313 -17.93 -5.49 -9.45
N SER A 314 -19.22 -5.50 -9.08
CA SER A 314 -19.81 -6.50 -8.17
C SER A 314 -19.55 -7.92 -8.68
N LYS A 315 -19.75 -8.15 -9.97
CA LYS A 315 -19.50 -9.44 -10.62
C LYS A 315 -18.04 -9.91 -10.49
N ILE A 316 -17.08 -9.00 -10.56
CA ILE A 316 -15.66 -9.33 -10.36
C ILE A 316 -15.37 -9.62 -8.88
N GLU A 317 -16.00 -8.89 -7.96
CA GLU A 317 -15.89 -9.17 -6.53
C GLU A 317 -16.46 -10.57 -6.20
N ASP A 318 -17.62 -10.93 -6.75
CA ASP A 318 -18.21 -12.27 -6.60
C ASP A 318 -17.29 -13.37 -7.14
N LEU A 319 -16.67 -13.16 -8.30
CA LEU A 319 -15.69 -14.09 -8.88
C LEU A 319 -14.45 -14.25 -7.99
N LEU A 320 -13.95 -13.16 -7.41
CA LEU A 320 -12.82 -13.21 -6.48
C LEU A 320 -13.20 -13.98 -5.21
N TYR A 321 -14.38 -13.75 -4.63
CA TYR A 321 -14.86 -14.51 -3.47
C TYR A 321 -15.03 -16.00 -3.78
N SER A 322 -15.55 -16.35 -4.96
CA SER A 322 -15.68 -17.75 -5.38
C SER A 322 -14.30 -18.42 -5.51
N ILE A 323 -13.29 -17.72 -6.03
CA ILE A 323 -11.90 -18.21 -6.08
C ILE A 323 -11.34 -18.44 -4.67
N GLU A 324 -11.59 -17.51 -3.75
CA GLU A 324 -11.14 -17.63 -2.35
C GLU A 324 -11.79 -18.81 -1.64
N SER A 325 -13.09 -19.00 -1.83
CA SER A 325 -13.83 -20.17 -1.35
C SER A 325 -13.24 -21.47 -1.90
N ALA A 326 -12.97 -21.52 -3.21
CA ALA A 326 -12.36 -22.68 -3.85
C ALA A 326 -10.96 -22.99 -3.31
N GLN A 327 -10.12 -21.97 -3.07
CA GLN A 327 -8.79 -22.15 -2.47
C GLN A 327 -8.88 -22.64 -1.02
N SER A 328 -9.80 -22.10 -0.22
CA SER A 328 -10.04 -22.56 1.16
C SER A 328 -10.52 -24.01 1.20
N ASN A 329 -11.47 -24.37 0.34
CA ASN A 329 -11.96 -25.74 0.23
C ASN A 329 -10.84 -26.71 -0.18
N GLN A 330 -9.96 -26.30 -1.09
CA GLN A 330 -8.79 -27.12 -1.45
C GLN A 330 -7.87 -27.34 -0.23
N GLN A 331 -7.57 -26.30 0.55
CA GLN A 331 -6.73 -26.43 1.75
C GLN A 331 -7.36 -27.35 2.81
N ILE A 332 -8.67 -27.25 3.00
CA ILE A 332 -9.43 -28.13 3.90
C ILE A 332 -9.34 -29.58 3.40
N TYR A 333 -9.53 -29.82 2.11
CA TYR A 333 -9.43 -31.13 1.50
C TYR A 333 -8.04 -31.77 1.68
N GLU A 334 -6.97 -31.02 1.42
CA GLU A 334 -5.58 -31.48 1.62
C GLU A 334 -5.31 -31.82 3.09
N THR A 335 -5.82 -31.00 4.01
CA THR A 335 -5.72 -31.24 5.47
C THR A 335 -6.48 -32.50 5.87
N LEU A 336 -7.66 -32.73 5.30
CA LEU A 336 -8.49 -33.89 5.57
C LEU A 336 -7.82 -35.18 5.05
N ILE A 337 -7.24 -35.17 3.85
CA ILE A 337 -6.42 -36.30 3.34
C ILE A 337 -5.27 -36.60 4.31
N THR A 338 -4.54 -35.57 4.72
CA THR A 338 -3.40 -35.72 5.64
C THR A 338 -3.85 -36.29 6.98
N GLY A 339 -4.92 -35.74 7.57
CA GLY A 339 -5.48 -36.20 8.83
C GLY A 339 -5.97 -37.65 8.75
N VAL A 340 -6.67 -38.01 7.69
CA VAL A 340 -7.13 -39.39 7.47
C VAL A 340 -5.97 -40.36 7.28
N SER A 341 -4.94 -39.98 6.52
CA SER A 341 -3.72 -40.79 6.39
C SER A 341 -3.02 -41.01 7.74
N THR A 342 -3.01 -39.99 8.60
CA THR A 342 -2.41 -40.05 9.94
C THR A 342 -3.24 -40.91 10.87
N LEU A 343 -4.57 -40.83 10.80
CA LEU A 343 -5.45 -41.70 11.58
C LEU A 343 -5.32 -43.17 11.15
N LYS A 344 -5.13 -43.44 9.86
CA LYS A 344 -4.88 -44.79 9.34
C LYS A 344 -3.56 -45.39 9.84
N THR A 345 -2.53 -44.56 10.02
CA THR A 345 -1.24 -45.04 10.56
C THR A 345 -1.27 -45.21 12.08
N VAL A 346 -2.05 -44.41 12.80
CA VAL A 346 -2.18 -44.47 14.27
C VAL A 346 -3.19 -45.52 14.73
N ASN A 347 -4.23 -45.79 13.94
CA ASN A 347 -5.33 -46.68 14.29
C ASN A 347 -5.46 -47.82 13.25
N GLU A 348 -4.89 -49.00 13.53
CA GLU A 348 -5.01 -50.21 12.69
C GLU A 348 -6.47 -50.67 12.46
N LYS A 349 -7.45 -50.12 13.20
CA LYS A 349 -8.88 -50.45 13.10
C LYS A 349 -9.69 -49.55 12.17
N LEU A 350 -9.12 -48.47 11.64
CA LEU A 350 -9.78 -47.67 10.60
C LEU A 350 -9.69 -48.45 9.28
N THR A 351 -10.81 -49.02 8.82
CA THR A 351 -10.87 -49.72 7.54
C THR A 351 -10.77 -48.73 6.39
N VAL A 352 -10.20 -49.17 5.27
CA VAL A 352 -10.09 -48.37 4.03
C VAL A 352 -11.47 -47.84 3.60
N ASP A 353 -12.52 -48.65 3.80
CA ASP A 353 -13.89 -48.30 3.42
C ASP A 353 -14.46 -47.09 4.20
N GLN A 354 -14.08 -46.88 5.46
CA GLN A 354 -14.54 -45.72 6.24
C GLN A 354 -13.88 -44.41 5.80
N VAL A 355 -12.66 -44.51 5.27
CA VAL A 355 -11.94 -43.37 4.69
C VAL A 355 -12.56 -42.94 3.37
N ASP A 356 -12.87 -43.92 2.51
CA ASP A 356 -13.47 -43.66 1.21
C ASP A 356 -14.87 -43.04 1.39
N ASN A 357 -15.67 -43.52 2.34
CA ASN A 357 -16.98 -42.92 2.65
C ASN A 357 -16.89 -41.44 3.11
N ILE A 358 -15.94 -41.08 3.96
CA ILE A 358 -15.78 -39.69 4.43
C ILE A 358 -15.33 -38.78 3.28
N MET A 359 -14.50 -39.29 2.37
CA MET A 359 -14.08 -38.56 1.17
C MET A 359 -15.25 -38.37 0.20
N ASP A 360 -16.08 -39.40 0.02
CA ASP A 360 -17.26 -39.34 -0.84
C ASP A 360 -18.32 -38.37 -0.27
N ASP A 361 -18.63 -38.45 1.02
CA ASP A 361 -19.55 -37.51 1.71
C ASP A 361 -19.06 -36.06 1.57
N TYR A 362 -17.75 -35.83 1.66
CA TYR A 362 -17.16 -34.50 1.47
C TYR A 362 -17.26 -34.04 0.01
N GLN A 363 -17.01 -34.91 -0.96
CA GLN A 363 -17.15 -34.59 -2.38
C GLN A 363 -18.59 -34.24 -2.75
N ASP A 364 -19.59 -34.95 -2.20
CA ASP A 364 -21.01 -34.66 -2.39
C ASP A 364 -21.40 -33.31 -1.79
N ALA A 365 -20.92 -32.98 -0.58
CA ALA A 365 -21.14 -31.67 0.03
C ALA A 365 -20.52 -30.54 -0.82
N MET A 366 -19.34 -30.76 -1.40
CA MET A 366 -18.68 -29.79 -2.29
C MET A 366 -19.39 -29.66 -3.64
N ALA A 367 -19.96 -30.73 -4.17
CA ALA A 367 -20.74 -30.70 -5.41
C ALA A 367 -22.01 -29.84 -5.25
N ASN A 368 -22.70 -29.96 -4.12
CA ASN A 368 -23.86 -29.12 -3.78
C ASN A 368 -23.47 -27.64 -3.69
N GLN A 369 -22.30 -27.31 -3.14
CA GLN A 369 -21.80 -25.93 -3.10
C GLN A 369 -21.49 -25.38 -4.50
N ARG A 370 -20.92 -26.19 -5.39
CA ARG A 370 -20.65 -25.78 -6.79
C ARG A 370 -21.91 -25.51 -7.59
N GLU A 371 -23.00 -26.23 -7.32
CA GLU A 371 -24.29 -25.96 -7.95
C GLU A 371 -24.83 -24.57 -7.55
N ILE A 372 -24.66 -24.19 -6.28
CA ILE A 372 -25.00 -22.85 -5.79
C ILE A 372 -24.14 -21.78 -6.49
N ASP A 373 -22.82 -22.01 -6.58
CA ASP A 373 -21.89 -21.09 -7.26
C ASP A 373 -22.22 -20.97 -8.77
N GLU A 374 -22.65 -22.06 -9.42
CA GLU A 374 -23.04 -22.05 -10.84
C GLU A 374 -24.39 -21.35 -11.07
N VAL A 375 -25.34 -21.41 -10.14
CA VAL A 375 -26.56 -20.60 -10.18
C VAL A 375 -26.22 -19.11 -10.11
N VAL A 376 -25.25 -18.73 -9.26
CA VAL A 376 -24.72 -17.37 -9.21
C VAL A 376 -24.07 -17.00 -10.56
N ARG A 377 -23.18 -17.84 -11.10
CA ARG A 377 -22.53 -17.63 -12.43
C ARG A 377 -23.51 -17.59 -13.61
N THR A 378 -24.63 -18.30 -13.53
CA THR A 378 -25.64 -18.31 -14.59
C THR A 378 -26.47 -17.03 -14.54
N GLY A 379 -26.78 -16.50 -13.35
CA GLY A 379 -27.35 -15.15 -13.20
C GLY A 379 -26.43 -14.04 -13.70
N LEU A 380 -25.11 -14.27 -13.64
CA LEU A 380 -24.07 -13.40 -14.21
C LEU A 380 -24.12 -13.34 -15.76
N GLY A 381 -24.64 -14.36 -16.44
CA GLY A 381 -24.71 -14.47 -17.91
C GLY A 381 -25.85 -13.67 -18.58
N SER A 382 -26.83 -13.16 -17.82
CA SER A 382 -28.03 -12.50 -18.36
C SER A 382 -27.81 -11.06 -18.86
N ILE A 383 -26.57 -10.61 -19.05
CA ILE A 383 -26.29 -9.19 -19.36
C ILE A 383 -26.43 -8.82 -20.84
N ASP A 384 -26.58 -9.79 -21.74
CA ASP A 384 -26.80 -9.54 -23.18
C ASP A 384 -28.25 -9.14 -23.53
N SER A 385 -29.18 -9.14 -22.57
CA SER A 385 -30.59 -8.82 -22.82
C SER A 385 -31.01 -7.37 -22.50
N MET A 386 -30.09 -6.47 -22.14
CA MET A 386 -30.42 -5.07 -21.78
C MET A 386 -29.85 -4.04 -22.77
N SER A 387 -29.78 -4.40 -24.04
CA SER A 387 -29.38 -3.51 -25.13
C SER A 387 -30.60 -2.92 -25.84
N SER A 388 -31.08 -1.77 -25.35
CA SER A 388 -31.62 -0.62 -26.10
C SER A 388 -32.61 0.14 -25.21
N ILE A 389 -32.12 1.13 -24.46
CA ILE A 389 -33.01 2.11 -23.85
C ILE A 389 -33.11 3.28 -24.80
N ASP A 390 -34.24 3.35 -25.50
CA ASP A 390 -34.75 4.60 -26.05
C ASP A 390 -35.18 5.43 -24.84
N VAL A 391 -34.43 6.50 -24.55
CA VAL A 391 -34.80 7.41 -23.46
C VAL A 391 -36.00 8.21 -23.95
N ASP A 392 -37.19 7.88 -23.44
CA ASP A 392 -38.44 8.54 -23.81
C ASP A 392 -38.37 10.06 -23.52
N GLU A 393 -38.46 10.85 -24.58
CA GLU A 393 -38.33 12.31 -24.51
C GLU A 393 -39.49 12.95 -23.74
N ASP A 394 -40.70 12.36 -23.80
CA ASP A 394 -41.87 12.85 -23.08
C ASP A 394 -41.74 12.66 -21.57
N GLN A 395 -41.05 11.60 -21.14
CA GLN A 395 -40.76 11.35 -19.73
C GLN A 395 -39.69 12.31 -19.20
N LEU A 396 -38.65 12.60 -20.00
CA LEU A 396 -37.63 13.57 -19.66
C LEU A 396 -38.19 14.99 -19.52
N GLU A 397 -39.12 15.37 -20.38
CA GLU A 397 -39.71 16.71 -20.34
C GLU A 397 -40.56 16.90 -19.08
N LYS A 398 -41.32 15.88 -18.66
CA LYS A 398 -42.04 15.88 -17.37
C LYS A 398 -41.10 15.99 -16.17
N GLU A 399 -39.98 15.29 -16.19
CA GLU A 399 -38.97 15.35 -15.13
C GLU A 399 -38.31 16.73 -15.05
N LEU A 400 -38.00 17.32 -16.21
CA LEU A 400 -37.47 18.67 -16.29
C LEU A 400 -38.46 19.70 -15.73
N GLU A 401 -39.73 19.60 -16.10
CA GLU A 401 -40.80 20.46 -15.57
C GLU A 401 -40.96 20.33 -14.05
N GLN A 402 -40.78 19.12 -13.51
CA GLN A 402 -40.78 18.91 -12.06
C GLN A 402 -39.58 19.59 -11.40
N MET A 403 -38.38 19.44 -11.94
CA MET A 403 -37.17 20.13 -11.44
C MET A 403 -37.27 21.66 -11.51
N GLU A 404 -37.87 22.20 -12.58
CA GLU A 404 -38.14 23.63 -12.73
C GLU A 404 -39.09 24.13 -11.62
N LYS A 405 -40.19 23.42 -11.37
CA LYS A 405 -41.15 23.74 -10.28
C LYS A 405 -40.50 23.68 -8.91
N ASP A 406 -39.66 22.69 -8.66
CA ASP A 406 -39.00 22.53 -7.36
C ASP A 406 -37.95 23.63 -7.13
N GLN A 407 -37.23 24.05 -8.18
CA GLN A 407 -36.34 25.22 -8.10
C GLN A 407 -37.11 26.53 -7.85
N GLU A 408 -38.29 26.69 -8.44
CA GLU A 408 -39.12 27.88 -8.22
C GLU A 408 -39.65 27.94 -6.78
N LYS A 409 -40.09 26.80 -6.23
CA LYS A 409 -40.46 26.70 -4.79
C LYS A 409 -39.30 27.03 -3.88
N GLU A 410 -38.10 26.51 -4.16
CA GLU A 410 -36.91 26.74 -3.35
C GLU A 410 -36.49 28.23 -3.35
N LYS A 411 -36.66 28.93 -4.49
CA LYS A 411 -36.47 30.39 -4.57
C LYS A 411 -37.50 31.15 -3.71
N LEU A 412 -38.78 30.78 -3.81
CA LEU A 412 -39.85 31.41 -3.04
C LEU A 412 -39.68 31.20 -1.52
N GLU A 413 -39.17 30.04 -1.12
CA GLU A 413 -38.86 29.73 0.27
C GLU A 413 -37.66 30.54 0.78
N LYS A 414 -36.58 30.65 0.00
CA LYS A 414 -35.44 31.52 0.33
C LYS A 414 -35.86 32.99 0.44
N GLU A 415 -36.71 33.48 -0.46
CA GLU A 415 -37.26 34.84 -0.38
C GLU A 415 -38.18 35.04 0.85
N ARG A 416 -38.97 34.03 1.26
CA ARG A 416 -39.74 34.08 2.51
C ARG A 416 -38.84 34.17 3.73
N LEU A 417 -37.80 33.34 3.80
CA LEU A 417 -36.84 33.32 4.91
C LEU A 417 -36.04 34.63 4.99
N GLU A 418 -35.71 35.23 3.85
CA GLU A 418 -35.03 36.52 3.79
C GLU A 418 -35.96 37.67 4.23
N LYS A 419 -37.22 37.67 3.78
CA LYS A 419 -38.25 38.62 4.24
C LYS A 419 -38.52 38.49 5.74
N GLU A 420 -38.59 37.28 6.28
CA GLU A 420 -38.78 37.04 7.72
C GLU A 420 -37.58 37.53 8.55
N LYS A 421 -36.35 37.42 8.03
CA LYS A 421 -35.15 38.00 8.65
C LYS A 421 -35.16 39.54 8.61
N LEU A 422 -35.61 40.14 7.50
CA LEU A 422 -35.76 41.59 7.36
C LEU A 422 -36.88 42.15 8.25
N GLU A 423 -37.99 41.44 8.41
CA GLU A 423 -39.09 41.82 9.29
C GLU A 423 -38.70 41.73 10.77
N LYS A 424 -37.99 40.67 11.19
CA LYS A 424 -37.42 40.56 12.55
C LYS A 424 -36.39 41.65 12.85
N SER A 425 -35.68 42.16 11.84
CA SER A 425 -34.76 43.29 11.98
C SER A 425 -35.45 44.66 12.01
N ASN A 426 -36.64 44.81 11.43
CA ASN A 426 -37.39 46.08 11.37
C ASN A 426 -38.29 46.33 12.60
N VAL A 427 -38.69 45.28 13.32
CA VAL A 427 -39.48 45.41 14.56
C VAL A 427 -38.65 46.02 15.71
N SER A 428 -37.31 45.94 15.67
CA SER A 428 -36.43 46.52 16.69
C SER A 428 -36.18 48.03 16.57
N LYS A 429 -36.83 48.75 15.64
CA LYS A 429 -36.55 50.19 15.40
C LYS A 429 -37.73 51.15 15.58
N VAL A 430 -38.92 50.68 15.95
CA VAL A 430 -40.10 51.54 16.19
C VAL A 430 -40.80 51.16 17.49
N SER A 431 -40.18 51.48 18.63
CA SER A 431 -40.86 51.79 19.91
C SER A 431 -39.82 52.06 21.01
N LEU A 432 -39.44 53.33 21.17
CA LEU A 432 -38.69 53.82 22.32
C LEU A 432 -39.38 55.10 22.83
N SER A 433 -40.42 54.93 23.64
CA SER A 433 -40.80 55.89 24.67
C SER A 433 -41.72 55.28 25.74
N SER A 434 -41.43 55.64 26.99
CA SER A 434 -42.18 55.51 28.25
C SER A 434 -42.31 54.15 28.97
N SER A 435 -41.41 53.97 29.94
CA SER A 435 -41.62 53.71 31.38
C SER A 435 -42.46 52.51 31.89
N SER A 436 -41.71 51.59 32.51
CA SER A 436 -41.84 51.01 33.88
C SER A 436 -43.02 50.10 34.29
N SER A 437 -42.59 48.93 34.79
CA SER A 437 -43.11 48.15 35.94
C SER A 437 -43.94 46.88 35.64
N SER A 438 -43.32 45.70 35.75
CA SER A 438 -43.47 44.75 36.88
C SER A 438 -43.28 43.26 36.49
N ASN A 439 -42.35 42.62 37.22
CA ASN A 439 -42.34 41.20 37.65
C ASN A 439 -41.97 40.03 36.69
N PRO A 440 -41.46 38.90 37.24
CA PRO A 440 -40.15 38.36 36.86
C PRO A 440 -40.16 37.04 36.08
N LEU A 441 -38.96 36.67 35.62
CA LEU A 441 -38.57 35.45 34.92
C LEU A 441 -38.87 34.15 35.71
N PRO A 442 -39.34 33.07 35.05
CA PRO A 442 -39.28 31.71 35.58
C PRO A 442 -37.83 31.19 35.60
N ILE A 443 -37.43 30.66 36.75
CA ILE A 443 -36.20 29.93 37.00
C ILE A 443 -36.40 28.48 36.52
N PRO A 444 -35.44 27.85 35.81
CA PRO A 444 -35.50 26.43 35.45
C PRO A 444 -35.48 25.53 36.69
N THR A 445 -36.35 24.51 36.70
CA THR A 445 -36.36 23.50 37.77
C THR A 445 -35.18 22.55 37.62
N LYS A 446 -34.59 22.21 38.77
CA LYS A 446 -33.34 21.44 38.94
C LYS A 446 -33.42 19.96 38.52
N ASP A 447 -34.58 19.51 38.03
CA ASP A 447 -34.84 18.10 37.74
C ASP A 447 -34.56 17.73 36.26
N GLU A 448 -34.46 18.71 35.35
CA GLU A 448 -34.19 18.46 33.92
C GLU A 448 -32.69 18.43 33.57
N GLU A 449 -31.83 19.06 34.40
CA GLU A 449 -30.37 19.05 34.20
C GLU A 449 -29.73 17.73 34.66
N ASP A 450 -30.26 17.09 35.71
CA ASP A 450 -29.76 15.81 36.22
C ASP A 450 -30.12 14.62 35.31
N GLU A 451 -31.19 14.74 34.52
CA GLU A 451 -31.62 13.71 33.55
C GLU A 451 -30.73 13.75 32.28
N LEU A 452 -30.36 14.96 31.82
CA LEU A 452 -29.44 15.15 30.69
C LEU A 452 -27.98 14.77 31.02
N LEU A 453 -27.55 14.94 32.27
CA LEU A 453 -26.21 14.51 32.73
C LEU A 453 -26.09 12.98 32.83
N LYS A 454 -27.16 12.28 33.24
CA LYS A 454 -27.20 10.80 33.26
C LYS A 454 -27.16 10.19 31.86
N GLU A 455 -27.82 10.82 30.89
CA GLU A 455 -27.85 10.33 29.51
C GLU A 455 -26.47 10.48 28.83
N LEU A 456 -25.74 11.58 29.10
CA LEU A 456 -24.37 11.79 28.62
C LEU A 456 -23.34 10.83 29.24
N GLU A 457 -23.46 10.50 30.53
CA GLU A 457 -22.55 9.56 31.21
C GLU A 457 -22.79 8.11 30.74
N SER A 458 -24.02 7.76 30.40
CA SER A 458 -24.37 6.44 29.83
C SER A 458 -23.76 6.20 28.43
N LEU A 459 -23.62 7.26 27.62
CA LEU A 459 -23.06 7.19 26.27
C LEU A 459 -21.52 7.13 26.25
N GLN A 460 -20.85 7.53 27.34
CA GLN A 460 -19.38 7.48 27.46
C GLN A 460 -18.83 6.13 27.94
N ILE A 461 -19.66 5.26 28.53
CA ILE A 461 -19.23 3.97 29.07
C ILE A 461 -19.26 2.85 28.00
N GLU A 462 -20.03 3.01 26.92
CA GLU A 462 -20.18 1.96 25.90
C GLU A 462 -19.03 1.89 24.87
N GLN A 463 -18.13 2.89 24.84
CA GLN A 463 -16.98 2.91 23.91
C GLN A 463 -15.66 2.35 24.49
N VAL A 464 -15.63 1.84 25.73
CA VAL A 464 -14.39 1.34 26.36
C VAL A 464 -14.54 -0.08 26.92
N GLU A 465 -14.92 -1.05 26.09
CA GLU A 465 -14.62 -2.47 26.39
C GLU A 465 -14.15 -3.23 25.13
N LYS A 466 -12.83 -3.33 24.97
CA LYS A 466 -12.18 -4.46 24.29
C LYS A 466 -11.43 -5.29 25.35
N PRO A 467 -11.60 -6.62 25.40
CA PRO A 467 -11.00 -7.43 26.46
C PRO A 467 -9.53 -7.75 26.15
N LYS A 468 -8.64 -7.48 27.11
CA LYS A 468 -7.34 -8.16 27.24
C LYS A 468 -7.49 -9.24 28.31
N LYS A 469 -7.48 -10.53 27.92
CA LYS A 469 -7.26 -11.64 28.86
C LYS A 469 -5.78 -11.99 28.85
N GLN A 470 -5.12 -11.85 30.00
CA GLN A 470 -3.81 -12.39 30.29
C GLN A 470 -3.86 -13.16 31.61
N LEU A 471 -3.56 -14.46 31.52
CA LEU A 471 -2.90 -15.37 32.45
C LEU A 471 -2.71 -14.92 33.92
N VAL A 472 -3.19 -15.72 34.87
CA VAL A 472 -2.50 -16.21 36.11
C VAL A 472 -3.28 -17.47 36.56
N MET A 473 -2.78 -18.70 36.40
CA MET A 473 -2.02 -19.49 37.40
C MET A 473 -2.71 -19.56 38.78
N GLU A 474 -3.46 -20.61 39.06
CA GLU A 474 -3.62 -21.07 40.44
C GLU A 474 -3.65 -22.60 40.50
N SER A 475 -2.74 -23.07 41.32
CA SER A 475 -2.53 -24.42 41.83
C SER A 475 -3.77 -25.01 42.49
N ASN A 476 -4.11 -26.24 42.10
CA ASN A 476 -4.33 -27.39 42.98
C ASN A 476 -4.26 -28.69 42.18
#